data_AF-A0A972K459-F1
#
_entry.id   AF-A0A972K459-F1
#
_cell.length_a   1.000
_cell.length_b   1.000
_cell.length_c   1.000
_cell.angle_alpha   90.00
_cell.angle_beta   90.00
_cell.angle_gamma   90.00
#
_symmetry.space_group_name_H-M   'P 1'
#
loop_
_entity.id
_entity.type
_entity.pdbx_description
1 polymer ?
#
loop_
_entity_poly.entity_id
_entity_poly.type
_entity_poly.pdbx_seq_one_letter_code
_entity_poly.pdbx_strand_id
1 'polypeptide(L)'
;MLNYPTEKEIKSKVERAINLLFKNDIYLLHKNVNERAIAHRLAVYLEKLFDTWNVDCEYNRMDNDPKRLMNYKNDDGDLVLPDIIVHHRGTTNNLLAIEIKKESSITPSNYQADIQKLKQYKLELDYKHVLFISFSTNSDPKVTRFDLNPN
;
A
#
# COMPACT_ATOMS: atom_id res chain seq x y z
N MET A 1 1.82 1.52 -25.67
CA MET A 1 0.93 1.38 -24.49
C MET A 1 1.77 0.82 -23.35
N LEU A 2 1.67 1.39 -22.15
CA LEU A 2 2.26 0.77 -20.95
C LEU A 2 1.59 -0.59 -20.73
N ASN A 3 2.39 -1.65 -20.60
CA ASN A 3 1.87 -2.97 -20.27
C ASN A 3 1.70 -3.06 -18.75
N TYR A 4 0.48 -2.93 -18.27
CA TYR A 4 0.17 -3.01 -16.84
C TYR A 4 0.19 -4.48 -16.38
N PRO A 5 0.88 -4.83 -15.28
CA PRO A 5 0.79 -6.16 -14.70
C PRO A 5 -0.66 -6.50 -14.36
N THR A 6 -1.06 -7.75 -14.63
CA THR A 6 -2.37 -8.27 -14.25
C THR A 6 -2.51 -8.34 -12.73
N GLU A 7 -3.75 -8.38 -12.23
CA GLU A 7 -4.01 -8.55 -10.79
C GLU A 7 -3.29 -9.77 -10.19
N LYS A 8 -3.22 -10.88 -10.95
CA LYS A 8 -2.51 -12.09 -10.55
C LYS A 8 -1.00 -11.86 -10.41
N GLU A 9 -0.39 -11.11 -11.34
CA GLU A 9 1.03 -10.76 -11.26
C GLU A 9 1.30 -9.80 -10.11
N ILE A 10 0.42 -8.81 -9.88
CA ILE A 10 0.49 -7.92 -8.71
C ILE A 10 0.48 -8.74 -7.43
N LYS A 11 -0.53 -9.61 -7.26
CA LYS A 11 -0.66 -10.47 -6.08
C LYS A 11 0.60 -11.30 -5.86
N SER A 12 1.07 -11.99 -6.90
CA SER A 12 2.26 -12.84 -6.80
C SER A 12 3.52 -12.06 -6.40
N LYS A 13 3.72 -10.85 -6.95
CA LYS A 13 4.84 -9.98 -6.59
C LYS A 13 4.75 -9.50 -5.14
N VAL A 14 3.57 -9.09 -4.68
CA VAL A 14 3.38 -8.65 -3.29
C VAL A 14 3.58 -9.81 -2.32
N GLU A 15 3.02 -10.99 -2.58
CA GLU A 15 3.23 -12.19 -1.76
C GLU A 15 4.73 -12.56 -1.68
N ARG A 16 5.46 -12.46 -2.80
CA ARG A 16 6.91 -12.66 -2.82
C ARG A 16 7.64 -11.60 -1.99
N ALA A 17 7.24 -10.33 -2.05
CA ALA A 17 7.83 -9.26 -1.24
C ALA A 17 7.58 -9.48 0.26
N ILE A 18 6.37 -9.91 0.64
CA ILE A 18 6.02 -10.28 2.02
C ILE A 18 6.89 -11.46 2.50
N ASN A 19 7.07 -12.49 1.68
CA ASN A 19 7.93 -13.61 2.04
C ASN A 19 9.39 -13.19 2.26
N LEU A 20 9.89 -12.22 1.47
CA LEU A 20 11.22 -11.65 1.68
C LEU A 20 11.30 -10.82 2.97
N LEU A 21 10.26 -10.05 3.29
CA LEU A 21 10.13 -9.33 4.56
C LEU A 21 10.16 -10.29 5.75
N PHE A 22 9.36 -11.36 5.72
CA PHE A 22 9.38 -12.40 6.76
C PHE A 22 10.69 -13.18 6.82
N LYS A 23 11.39 -13.35 5.70
CA LYS A 23 12.67 -14.06 5.71
C LYS A 23 13.80 -13.21 6.31
N ASN A 24 13.85 -11.94 5.97
CA ASN A 24 15.04 -11.11 6.20
C ASN A 24 14.85 -10.05 7.28
N ASP A 25 13.60 -9.64 7.56
CA ASP A 25 13.26 -8.50 8.43
C ASP A 25 12.19 -8.87 9.49
N ILE A 26 12.00 -10.17 9.79
CA ILE A 26 10.99 -10.66 10.76
C ILE A 26 11.12 -10.05 12.15
N TYR A 27 12.33 -9.62 12.52
CA TYR A 27 12.60 -8.91 13.77
C TYR A 27 11.67 -7.71 13.95
N LEU A 28 11.35 -6.96 12.88
CA LEU A 28 10.46 -5.80 12.94
C LEU A 28 9.07 -6.20 13.44
N LEU A 29 8.55 -7.32 12.95
CA LEU A 29 7.24 -7.82 13.33
C LEU A 29 7.24 -8.37 14.76
N HIS A 30 8.29 -9.10 15.15
CA HIS A 30 8.44 -9.60 16.52
C HIS A 30 8.58 -8.50 17.57
N LYS A 31 9.20 -7.36 17.21
CA LYS A 31 9.35 -6.22 18.11
C LYS A 31 8.17 -5.26 18.10
N ASN A 32 7.09 -5.60 17.39
CA ASN A 32 5.90 -4.76 17.29
C ASN A 32 6.26 -3.31 16.96
N VAL A 33 7.20 -3.12 16.03
CA VAL A 33 7.64 -1.77 15.63
C VAL A 33 6.49 -1.01 14.95
N ASN A 34 6.70 0.27 14.69
CA ASN A 34 5.72 1.08 13.97
C ASN A 34 5.54 0.60 12.53
N GLU A 35 4.31 0.68 12.01
CA GLU A 35 3.96 0.30 10.63
C GLU A 35 4.88 0.90 9.58
N ARG A 36 5.36 2.15 9.77
CA ARG A 36 6.27 2.82 8.82
C ARG A 36 7.56 2.05 8.58
N ALA A 37 8.13 1.42 9.61
CA ALA A 37 9.34 0.61 9.46
C ALA A 37 9.06 -0.68 8.66
N ILE A 38 7.90 -1.29 8.88
CA ILE A 38 7.43 -2.47 8.13
C ILE A 38 7.17 -2.09 6.67
N ALA A 39 6.46 -0.96 6.45
CA ALA A 39 6.15 -0.42 5.14
C ALA A 39 7.41 -0.13 4.32
N HIS A 40 8.38 0.56 4.92
CA HIS A 40 9.67 0.82 4.27
C HIS A 40 10.36 -0.47 3.81
N ARG A 41 10.48 -1.48 4.69
CA ARG A 41 11.16 -2.74 4.32
C ARG A 41 10.38 -3.53 3.26
N LEU A 42 9.05 -3.52 3.33
CA LEU A 42 8.22 -4.13 2.28
C LEU A 42 8.42 -3.40 0.94
N ALA A 43 8.47 -2.06 0.94
CA ALA A 43 8.72 -1.25 -0.25
C ALA A 43 10.07 -1.59 -0.91
N VAL A 44 11.14 -1.79 -0.12
CA VAL A 44 12.46 -2.22 -0.63
C VAL A 44 12.39 -3.56 -1.37
N TYR A 45 11.54 -4.49 -0.94
CA TYR A 45 11.36 -5.76 -1.64
C TYR A 45 10.45 -5.64 -2.85
N LEU A 46 9.41 -4.80 -2.77
CA LEU A 46 8.55 -4.50 -3.91
C LEU A 46 9.34 -3.84 -5.04
N GLU A 47 10.21 -2.87 -4.74
CA GLU A 47 11.03 -2.16 -5.74
C GLU A 47 11.83 -3.13 -6.62
N LYS A 48 12.38 -4.20 -6.02
CA LYS A 48 13.14 -5.26 -6.73
C LYS A 48 12.29 -6.19 -7.59
N LEU A 49 10.96 -6.14 -7.47
CA LEU A 49 10.02 -7.00 -8.20
C LEU A 49 9.23 -6.19 -9.25
N PHE A 50 9.34 -4.87 -9.20
CA PHE A 50 8.64 -3.93 -10.06
C PHE A 50 9.65 -3.12 -10.88
N ASP A 51 10.54 -3.81 -11.61
CA ASP A 51 11.73 -3.25 -12.28
C ASP A 51 11.51 -2.01 -13.16
N THR A 52 10.33 -1.83 -13.75
CA THR A 52 10.02 -0.66 -14.59
C THR A 52 9.23 0.42 -13.86
N TRP A 53 8.86 0.22 -12.60
CA TRP A 53 8.03 1.12 -11.81
C TRP A 53 8.83 1.68 -10.63
N ASN A 54 8.43 2.85 -10.15
CA ASN A 54 8.94 3.39 -8.89
C ASN A 54 8.10 2.85 -7.73
N VAL A 55 8.76 2.58 -6.60
CA VAL A 55 8.09 2.23 -5.34
C VAL A 55 8.49 3.25 -4.30
N ASP A 56 7.51 3.95 -3.73
CA ASP A 56 7.75 5.01 -2.75
C ASP A 56 6.82 4.85 -1.55
N CYS A 57 7.32 5.20 -0.36
CA CYS A 57 6.50 5.33 0.84
C CYS A 57 6.01 6.77 1.01
N GLU A 58 4.76 6.94 1.44
CA GLU A 58 4.16 8.24 1.78
C GLU A 58 4.36 9.32 0.68
N TYR A 59 4.37 8.92 -0.60
CA TYR A 59 4.59 9.84 -1.71
C TYR A 59 3.38 10.74 -1.94
N ASN A 60 3.61 12.06 -1.84
CA ASN A 60 2.56 13.07 -1.70
C ASN A 60 2.28 13.88 -2.97
N ARG A 61 2.65 13.36 -4.14
CA ARG A 61 2.41 14.03 -5.44
C ARG A 61 1.57 13.20 -6.40
N MET A 62 0.86 13.92 -7.24
CA MET A 62 0.19 13.46 -8.47
C MET A 62 0.69 14.36 -9.58
N ASP A 63 1.52 13.85 -10.47
CA ASP A 63 2.37 14.70 -11.32
C ASP A 63 3.11 15.77 -10.48
N ASN A 64 2.84 17.07 -10.69
CA ASN A 64 3.44 18.18 -9.96
C ASN A 64 2.58 18.68 -8.79
N ASP A 65 1.32 18.24 -8.70
CA ASP A 65 0.37 18.70 -7.71
C ASP A 65 0.41 17.87 -6.42
N PRO A 66 0.03 18.45 -5.26
CA PRO A 66 -0.18 17.68 -4.05
C PRO A 66 -1.24 16.58 -4.25
N LYS A 67 -0.96 15.36 -3.79
CA LYS A 67 -1.91 14.24 -3.86
C LYS A 67 -3.08 14.48 -2.90
N ARG A 68 -4.28 14.65 -3.46
CA ARG A 68 -5.51 14.96 -2.71
C ARG A 68 -6.68 14.06 -3.11
N LEU A 69 -7.54 13.75 -2.15
CA LEU A 69 -8.89 13.22 -2.41
C LEU A 69 -9.90 14.32 -2.18
N MET A 70 -10.66 14.68 -3.22
CA MET A 70 -11.61 15.78 -3.14
C MET A 70 -12.94 15.35 -2.51
N ASN A 71 -13.27 14.06 -2.53
CA ASN A 71 -14.59 13.55 -2.10
C ASN A 71 -14.53 12.57 -0.91
N TYR A 72 -13.50 12.64 -0.05
CA TYR A 72 -13.30 11.67 1.03
C TYR A 72 -13.77 12.14 2.41
N LYS A 73 -13.39 13.34 2.89
CA LYS A 73 -13.87 13.86 4.20
C LYS A 73 -14.17 15.36 4.22
N ASN A 74 -13.47 16.16 3.43
CA ASN A 74 -13.60 17.62 3.43
C ASN A 74 -13.79 18.17 2.01
N ASP A 75 -14.55 19.26 1.88
CA ASP A 75 -14.87 19.89 0.60
C ASP A 75 -13.63 20.48 -0.12
N ASP A 76 -12.59 20.84 0.64
CA ASP A 76 -11.32 21.40 0.11
C ASP A 76 -10.30 20.33 -0.33
N GLY A 77 -10.65 19.05 -0.15
CA GLY A 77 -9.83 17.91 -0.49
C GLY A 77 -8.70 17.61 0.51
N ASP A 78 -8.64 16.34 0.93
CA ASP A 78 -7.67 15.87 1.92
C ASP A 78 -6.34 15.49 1.28
N LEU A 79 -5.23 15.99 1.84
CA LEU A 79 -3.92 15.47 1.52
C LEU A 79 -3.84 14.00 1.96
N VAL A 80 -3.44 13.13 1.05
CA VAL A 80 -3.34 11.70 1.31
C VAL A 80 -1.93 11.17 1.03
N LEU A 81 -1.53 10.21 1.86
CA LEU A 81 -0.21 9.59 1.85
C LEU A 81 -0.43 8.08 1.99
N PRO A 82 -0.58 7.33 0.89
CA PRO A 82 -0.61 5.88 0.98
C PRO A 82 0.71 5.37 1.53
N ASP A 83 0.67 4.31 2.36
CA ASP A 83 1.87 3.80 3.04
C ASP A 83 2.95 3.35 2.05
N ILE A 84 2.53 2.71 0.95
CA ILE A 84 3.39 2.34 -0.17
C ILE A 84 2.62 2.54 -1.47
N ILE A 85 3.29 3.08 -2.49
CA ILE A 85 2.75 3.15 -3.85
C ILE A 85 3.71 2.53 -4.86
N VAL A 86 3.15 1.95 -5.92
CA VAL A 86 3.85 1.57 -7.15
C VAL A 86 3.31 2.48 -8.28
N HIS A 87 4.19 3.28 -8.88
CA HIS A 87 3.80 4.37 -9.77
C HIS A 87 4.97 4.83 -10.66
N HIS A 88 4.72 5.80 -11.53
CA HIS A 88 5.78 6.57 -12.19
C HIS A 88 5.79 8.02 -11.69
N ARG A 89 6.89 8.45 -11.08
CA ARG A 89 7.06 9.81 -10.55
C ARG A 89 6.90 10.87 -11.66
N GLY A 90 6.32 12.02 -11.32
CA GLY A 90 6.06 13.11 -12.28
C GLY A 90 5.05 12.74 -13.37
N THR A 91 4.16 11.79 -13.09
CA THR A 91 3.06 11.41 -13.98
C THR A 91 1.82 11.09 -13.17
N THR A 92 0.72 10.75 -13.85
CA THR A 92 -0.50 10.19 -13.26
C THR A 92 -0.60 8.67 -13.42
N ASN A 93 0.47 8.00 -13.86
CA ASN A 93 0.48 6.53 -14.03
C ASN A 93 0.65 5.85 -12.66
N ASN A 94 -0.49 5.52 -12.05
CA ASN A 94 -0.56 4.91 -10.73
C ASN A 94 -0.99 3.43 -10.82
N LEU A 95 -0.10 2.51 -10.43
CA LEU A 95 -0.37 1.08 -10.53
C LEU A 95 -1.05 0.53 -9.29
N LEU A 96 -0.42 0.67 -8.12
CA LEU A 96 -0.85 0.05 -6.88
C LEU A 96 -0.68 1.02 -5.70
N ALA A 97 -1.71 1.20 -4.89
CA ALA A 97 -1.60 1.81 -3.56
C ALA A 97 -1.82 0.75 -2.48
N ILE A 98 -0.98 0.75 -1.46
CA ILE A 98 -1.03 -0.22 -0.36
C ILE A 98 -1.19 0.53 0.96
N GLU A 99 -2.13 0.06 1.78
CA GLU A 99 -2.29 0.47 3.17
C GLU A 99 -1.93 -0.73 4.07
N ILE A 100 -1.12 -0.48 5.09
CA ILE A 100 -0.58 -1.49 6.00
C ILE A 100 -1.06 -1.20 7.41
N LYS A 101 -1.50 -2.25 8.09
CA LYS A 101 -1.85 -2.18 9.52
C LYS A 101 -1.25 -3.32 10.32
N LYS A 102 -1.04 -3.09 11.60
CA LYS A 102 -0.93 -4.19 12.57
C LYS A 102 -2.32 -4.67 12.95
N GLU A 103 -2.50 -5.99 13.03
CA GLU A 103 -3.75 -6.62 13.45
C GLU A 103 -4.26 -6.05 14.79
N SER A 104 -3.36 -5.87 15.75
CA SER A 104 -3.66 -5.32 17.07
C SER A 104 -4.17 -3.87 17.05
N SER A 105 -3.99 -3.16 15.94
CA SER A 105 -4.43 -1.77 15.75
C SER A 105 -5.69 -1.66 14.88
N ILE A 106 -6.26 -2.79 14.44
CA ILE A 106 -7.46 -2.81 13.60
C ILE A 106 -8.72 -2.78 14.46
N THR A 107 -9.60 -1.84 14.16
CA THR A 107 -11.00 -1.83 14.60
C THR A 107 -11.90 -1.95 13.36
N PRO A 108 -13.16 -2.40 13.49
CA PRO A 108 -14.08 -2.41 12.35
C PRO A 108 -14.23 -1.03 11.68
N SER A 109 -14.21 0.05 12.48
CA SER A 109 -14.36 1.41 11.98
C SER A 109 -13.14 1.90 11.20
N ASN A 110 -11.91 1.69 11.70
CA ASN A 110 -10.72 2.15 11.00
C ASN A 110 -10.42 1.32 9.75
N TYR A 111 -10.69 0.01 9.79
CA TYR A 111 -10.61 -0.85 8.62
C TYR A 111 -11.57 -0.38 7.54
N GLN A 112 -12.84 -0.15 7.89
CA GLN A 112 -13.81 0.38 6.92
C GLN A 112 -13.37 1.74 6.35
N ALA A 113 -12.80 2.62 7.18
CA ALA A 113 -12.30 3.91 6.72
C ALA A 113 -11.13 3.76 5.74
N ASP A 114 -10.18 2.86 5.99
CA ASP A 114 -9.05 2.59 5.08
C ASP A 114 -9.52 1.94 3.78
N ILE A 115 -10.50 1.02 3.82
CA ILE A 115 -11.10 0.43 2.61
C ILE A 115 -11.80 1.50 1.77
N GLN A 116 -12.56 2.41 2.40
CA GLN A 116 -13.18 3.53 1.67
C GLN A 116 -12.13 4.47 1.07
N LYS A 117 -11.05 4.75 1.79
CA LYS A 117 -9.92 5.55 1.30
C LYS A 117 -9.28 4.93 0.05
N LEU A 118 -9.01 3.62 0.10
CA LEU A 118 -8.48 2.87 -1.04
C LEU A 118 -9.42 2.90 -2.25
N LYS A 119 -10.73 2.80 -2.05
CA LYS A 119 -11.70 2.96 -3.16
C LYS A 119 -11.59 4.34 -3.80
N GLN A 120 -11.47 5.39 -3.00
CA GLN A 120 -11.28 6.75 -3.52
C GLN A 120 -9.94 6.91 -4.25
N TYR A 121 -8.86 6.24 -3.83
CA TYR A 121 -7.61 6.22 -4.62
C TYR A 121 -7.82 5.67 -6.04
N LYS A 122 -8.71 4.69 -6.23
CA LYS A 122 -9.05 4.21 -7.58
C LYS A 122 -9.86 5.23 -8.37
N LEU A 123 -10.87 5.83 -7.71
CA LEU A 123 -11.84 6.71 -8.36
C LEU A 123 -11.24 8.07 -8.72
N GLU A 124 -10.47 8.67 -7.82
CA GLU A 124 -9.99 10.05 -7.94
C GLU A 124 -8.52 10.15 -8.37
N LEU A 125 -7.70 9.14 -8.05
CA LEU A 125 -6.24 9.17 -8.30
C LEU A 125 -5.78 8.15 -9.37
N ASP A 126 -6.72 7.51 -10.05
CA ASP A 126 -6.49 6.55 -11.15
C ASP A 126 -5.54 5.38 -10.80
N TYR A 127 -5.50 4.96 -9.53
CA TYR A 127 -4.81 3.72 -9.16
C TYR A 127 -5.53 2.51 -9.77
N LYS A 128 -4.81 1.69 -10.54
CA LYS A 128 -5.38 0.48 -11.16
C LYS A 128 -5.73 -0.59 -10.13
N HIS A 129 -4.87 -0.74 -9.12
CA HIS A 129 -5.03 -1.67 -8.01
C HIS A 129 -4.88 -0.95 -6.68
N VAL A 130 -5.57 -1.46 -5.67
CA VAL A 130 -5.39 -1.04 -4.28
C VAL A 130 -5.39 -2.26 -3.38
N LEU A 131 -4.65 -2.21 -2.28
CA LEU A 131 -4.44 -3.34 -1.42
C LEU A 131 -4.41 -2.91 0.05
N PHE A 132 -5.21 -3.57 0.87
CA PHE A 132 -5.07 -3.51 2.32
C PHE A 132 -4.35 -4.77 2.81
N ILE A 133 -3.30 -4.59 3.62
CA ILE A 133 -2.56 -5.70 4.24
C ILE A 133 -2.54 -5.50 5.75
N SER A 134 -2.78 -6.57 6.50
CA SER A 134 -2.50 -6.55 7.92
C SER A 134 -1.59 -7.68 8.37
N PHE A 135 -0.78 -7.39 9.39
CA PHE A 135 0.16 -8.33 9.97
C PHE A 135 -0.13 -8.56 11.46
N SER A 136 -0.08 -9.82 11.90
CA SER A 136 0.11 -10.10 13.33
C SER A 136 1.56 -9.77 13.71
N THR A 137 1.75 -9.13 14.85
CA THR A 137 3.07 -8.68 15.32
C THR A 137 3.31 -9.20 16.74
N ASN A 138 3.63 -10.50 16.84
CA ASN A 138 3.85 -11.21 18.11
C ASN A 138 4.77 -12.42 17.88
N SER A 139 4.66 -13.49 18.67
CA SER A 139 5.47 -14.72 18.54
C SER A 139 5.26 -15.48 17.23
N ASP A 140 4.12 -15.28 16.55
CA ASP A 140 3.80 -15.88 15.24
C ASP A 140 3.42 -14.77 14.23
N PRO A 141 4.40 -14.05 13.63
CA PRO A 141 4.15 -13.07 12.60
C PRO A 141 3.60 -13.70 11.31
N LYS A 142 2.45 -13.23 10.85
CA LYS A 142 1.84 -13.65 9.59
C LYS A 142 0.97 -12.54 9.01
N VAL A 143 0.60 -12.72 7.75
CA VAL A 143 -0.45 -11.91 7.13
C VAL A 143 -1.79 -12.35 7.71
N THR A 144 -2.55 -11.41 8.25
CA THR A 144 -3.88 -11.64 8.81
C THR A 144 -5.01 -11.16 7.90
N ARG A 145 -4.71 -10.20 7.01
CA ARG A 145 -5.59 -9.76 5.92
C ARG A 145 -4.77 -9.45 4.67
N PHE A 146 -5.33 -9.80 3.52
CA PHE A 146 -4.79 -9.48 2.20
C PHE A 146 -5.97 -9.20 1.27
N ASP A 147 -6.41 -7.95 1.25
CA ASP A 147 -7.62 -7.54 0.54
C ASP A 147 -7.20 -6.73 -0.70
N LEU A 148 -6.94 -7.45 -1.80
CA LEU A 148 -6.61 -6.86 -3.10
C LEU A 148 -7.90 -6.46 -3.81
N ASN A 149 -8.00 -5.20 -4.23
CA ASN A 149 -9.18 -4.62 -4.86
C ASN A 149 -10.48 -4.90 -4.08
N PRO A 150 -10.55 -4.52 -2.78
CA PRO A 150 -11.70 -4.78 -1.94
C PRO A 150 -12.96 -4.09 -2.49
N ASN A 151 -14.06 -4.85 -2.53
CA ASN A 151 -15.37 -4.40 -2.99
C ASN A 151 -16.01 -3.37 -2.07
#